data_AF-A0A963Z1H6-F1
#
_entry.id   AF-A0A963Z1H6-F1
#
_cell.length_a   1.000
_cell.length_b   1.000
_cell.length_c   1.000
_cell.angle_alpha   90.00
_cell.angle_beta   90.00
_cell.angle_gamma   90.00
#
_symmetry.space_group_name_H-M   'P 1'
#
loop_
_entity.id
_entity.type
_entity.pdbx_description
1 polymer ?
#
loop_
_entity_poly.entity_id
_entity_poly.type
_entity_poly.pdbx_seq_one_letter_code
_entity_poly.pdbx_strand_id
1 'polypeptide(L)'
;MTLPLMPKATAVWLIDKTALTFEQVADFCGMHPLEVQAIADGEVAQGIMGYDPVANSQVTAADITRCEADPNARLRILASAVPATKKTRGGRYTPVAKRNDRPDAIAFLLRNYPQLSELQLSKLLGTTKETIQKVRERSHWNSPNIKPRDPVILGLCKQSDLNEAISQANDRLLKEGRQVPPPPPPMTEHDAA
;
A
#
# COMPACT_ATOMS: atom_id res chain seq x y z
N MET A 1 5.65 14.43 -19.02
CA MET A 1 4.47 15.29 -18.80
C MET A 1 3.62 14.65 -17.72
N THR A 2 3.12 15.44 -16.77
CA THR A 2 2.25 14.97 -15.68
C THR A 2 0.82 14.83 -16.21
N LEU A 3 0.24 13.64 -16.07
CA LEU A 3 -1.09 13.31 -16.56
C LEU A 3 -2.13 13.39 -15.41
N PRO A 4 -3.42 13.61 -15.73
CA PRO A 4 -4.50 13.55 -14.75
C PRO A 4 -4.61 12.16 -14.11
N LEU A 5 -5.14 12.09 -12.89
CA LEU A 5 -5.20 10.86 -12.08
C LEU A 5 -6.01 9.74 -12.75
N MET A 6 -7.05 10.08 -13.50
CA MET A 6 -7.92 9.14 -14.23
C MET A 6 -8.13 9.61 -15.67
N PRO A 7 -7.16 9.42 -16.58
CA PRO A 7 -7.17 10.08 -17.88
C PRO A 7 -8.39 9.79 -18.74
N LYS A 8 -8.86 8.53 -18.79
CA LYS A 8 -10.06 8.17 -19.57
C LYS A 8 -11.35 8.77 -19.01
N ALA A 9 -11.54 8.69 -17.69
CA ALA A 9 -12.71 9.29 -17.04
C ALA A 9 -12.68 10.83 -17.10
N THR A 10 -11.48 11.42 -17.06
CA THR A 10 -11.29 12.87 -17.21
C THR A 10 -11.60 13.31 -18.65
N ALA A 11 -11.19 12.53 -19.65
CA ALA A 11 -11.54 12.79 -21.04
C ALA A 11 -13.06 12.72 -21.28
N VAL A 12 -13.76 11.71 -20.72
CA VAL A 12 -15.23 11.63 -20.76
C VAL A 12 -15.86 12.92 -20.20
N TRP A 13 -15.40 13.37 -19.04
CA TRP A 13 -15.93 14.60 -18.43
C TRP A 13 -15.64 15.84 -19.28
N LEU A 14 -14.42 15.99 -19.82
CA LEU A 14 -14.04 17.13 -20.64
C LEU A 14 -14.84 17.19 -21.94
N ILE A 15 -15.05 16.05 -22.61
CA ILE A 15 -15.86 15.95 -23.83
C ILE A 15 -17.32 16.32 -23.54
N ASP A 16 -17.87 15.89 -22.39
CA ASP A 16 -19.28 16.13 -22.05
C ASP A 16 -19.56 17.54 -21.50
N LYS A 17 -18.57 18.18 -20.87
CA LYS A 17 -18.76 19.42 -20.08
C LYS A 17 -18.03 20.65 -20.61
N THR A 18 -17.22 20.51 -21.65
CA THR A 18 -16.41 21.61 -22.22
C THR A 18 -16.48 21.62 -23.74
N ALA A 19 -16.12 22.73 -24.36
CA ALA A 19 -16.03 22.90 -25.82
C ALA A 19 -14.59 22.71 -26.36
N LEU A 20 -13.74 21.99 -25.62
CA LEU A 20 -12.35 21.74 -26.01
C LEU A 20 -12.24 20.84 -27.24
N THR A 21 -11.20 21.06 -28.04
CA THR A 21 -10.92 20.20 -29.21
C THR A 21 -10.40 18.83 -28.78
N PHE A 22 -10.59 17.83 -29.64
CA PHE A 22 -10.08 16.48 -29.37
C PHE A 22 -8.56 16.45 -29.17
N GLU A 23 -7.81 17.30 -29.87
CA GLU A 23 -6.37 17.44 -29.67
C GLU A 23 -6.03 18.01 -28.28
N GLN A 24 -6.77 19.01 -27.80
CA GLN A 24 -6.56 19.59 -26.47
C GLN A 24 -6.82 18.57 -25.36
N VAL A 25 -7.89 17.78 -25.50
CA VAL A 25 -8.22 16.70 -24.55
C VAL A 25 -7.19 15.57 -24.63
N ALA A 26 -6.76 15.22 -25.84
CA ALA A 26 -5.75 14.20 -26.09
C ALA A 26 -4.41 14.55 -25.42
N ASP A 27 -3.95 15.78 -25.62
CA ASP A 27 -2.72 16.29 -25.03
C ASP A 27 -2.79 16.37 -23.50
N PHE A 28 -3.92 16.78 -22.94
CA PHE A 28 -4.09 16.87 -21.49
C PHE A 28 -4.15 15.49 -20.82
N CYS A 29 -4.87 14.54 -21.42
CA CYS A 29 -5.04 13.20 -20.88
C CYS A 29 -3.93 12.22 -21.32
N GLY A 30 -3.04 12.61 -22.23
CA GLY A 30 -1.97 11.76 -22.75
C GLY A 30 -2.50 10.56 -23.55
N MET A 31 -3.55 10.79 -24.36
CA MET A 31 -4.16 9.80 -25.23
C MET A 31 -4.07 10.23 -26.69
N HIS A 32 -4.38 9.34 -27.64
CA HIS A 32 -4.39 9.72 -29.06
C HIS A 32 -5.72 10.44 -29.40
N PRO A 33 -5.74 11.45 -30.30
CA PRO A 33 -6.98 12.12 -30.69
C PRO A 33 -8.09 11.17 -31.18
N LEU A 34 -7.72 10.08 -31.86
CA LEU A 34 -8.66 9.03 -32.27
C LEU A 34 -9.28 8.27 -31.09
N GLU A 35 -8.55 8.12 -29.98
CA GLU A 35 -9.13 7.53 -28.76
C GLU A 35 -10.13 8.50 -28.12
N VAL A 36 -9.85 9.81 -28.12
CA VAL A 36 -10.80 10.83 -27.67
C VAL A 36 -12.06 10.81 -28.53
N GLN A 37 -11.89 10.73 -29.85
CA GLN A 37 -13.00 10.63 -30.79
C GLN A 37 -13.86 9.37 -30.52
N ALA A 38 -13.23 8.20 -30.35
CA ALA A 38 -13.95 6.97 -30.03
C ALA A 38 -14.65 7.01 -28.65
N ILE A 39 -14.17 7.85 -27.72
CA ILE A 39 -14.86 8.13 -26.45
C ILE A 39 -16.09 9.03 -26.71
N ALA A 40 -15.95 10.07 -27.52
CA ALA A 40 -17.05 10.96 -27.90
C ALA A 40 -18.15 10.24 -28.69
N ASP A 41 -17.75 9.31 -29.57
CA ASP A 41 -18.65 8.44 -30.33
C ASP A 41 -19.30 7.34 -29.46
N GLY A 42 -18.85 7.20 -28.20
CA GLY A 42 -19.43 6.27 -27.24
C GLY A 42 -19.00 4.81 -27.43
N GLU A 43 -17.88 4.54 -28.10
CA GLU A 43 -17.40 3.17 -28.38
C GLU A 43 -16.50 2.61 -27.27
N VAL A 44 -15.59 3.44 -26.70
CA VAL A 44 -14.49 2.96 -25.83
C VAL A 44 -14.76 3.16 -24.33
N ALA A 45 -15.69 4.05 -23.97
CA ALA A 45 -15.91 4.49 -22.58
C ALA A 45 -17.33 4.20 -22.04
N GLN A 46 -18.06 3.26 -22.65
CA GLN A 46 -19.40 2.90 -22.18
C GLN A 46 -19.37 2.48 -20.70
N GLY A 47 -20.14 3.19 -19.87
CA GLY A 47 -20.23 2.93 -18.42
C GLY A 47 -19.13 3.58 -17.56
N ILE A 48 -18.19 4.33 -18.13
CA ILE A 48 -17.23 5.11 -17.35
C ILE A 48 -17.91 6.40 -16.87
N MET A 49 -17.99 6.58 -15.54
CA MET A 49 -18.45 7.85 -14.97
C MET A 49 -17.36 8.93 -15.14
N GLY A 50 -17.73 10.08 -15.69
CA GLY A 50 -16.83 11.21 -15.88
C GLY A 50 -16.18 11.68 -14.57
N TYR A 51 -14.88 11.94 -14.61
CA TYR A 51 -14.10 12.42 -13.47
C TYR A 51 -13.80 13.91 -13.64
N ASP A 52 -14.40 14.75 -12.80
CA ASP A 52 -14.28 16.21 -12.86
C ASP A 52 -12.86 16.69 -12.47
N PRO A 53 -12.06 17.24 -13.39
CA PRO A 53 -10.71 17.69 -13.10
C PRO A 53 -10.68 19.06 -12.38
N VAL A 54 -11.76 19.84 -12.42
CA VAL A 54 -11.90 21.11 -11.69
C VAL A 54 -12.21 20.84 -10.23
N ALA A 55 -13.18 19.98 -9.94
CA ALA A 55 -13.55 19.61 -8.56
C ALA A 55 -12.38 18.96 -7.81
N ASN A 56 -11.52 18.22 -8.52
CA ASN A 56 -10.33 17.58 -7.96
C ASN A 56 -9.07 18.45 -7.99
N SER A 57 -9.21 19.76 -8.26
CA SER A 57 -8.10 20.73 -8.27
C SER A 57 -6.95 20.35 -9.20
N GLN A 58 -7.22 19.64 -10.30
CA GLN A 58 -6.23 19.29 -11.31
C GLN A 58 -6.10 20.39 -12.38
N VAL A 59 -7.19 21.12 -12.64
CA VAL A 59 -7.23 22.31 -13.53
C VAL A 59 -8.15 23.37 -12.93
N THR A 60 -7.98 24.62 -13.36
CA THR A 60 -8.93 25.69 -12.98
C THR A 60 -9.99 25.86 -14.06
N ALA A 61 -11.20 26.27 -13.67
CA ALA A 61 -12.26 26.62 -14.61
C ALA A 61 -11.82 27.75 -15.58
N ALA A 62 -11.04 28.71 -15.08
CA ALA A 62 -10.48 29.79 -15.90
C ALA A 62 -9.53 29.28 -16.99
N ASP A 63 -8.73 28.23 -16.70
CA ASP A 63 -7.83 27.64 -17.69
C ASP A 63 -8.61 26.87 -18.77
N ILE A 64 -9.72 26.22 -18.40
CA ILE A 64 -10.65 25.61 -19.36
C ILE A 64 -11.23 26.67 -20.29
N THR A 65 -11.80 27.75 -19.76
CA THR A 65 -12.39 28.83 -20.59
C THR A 65 -11.35 29.48 -21.51
N ARG A 66 -10.10 29.63 -21.05
CA ARG A 66 -9.00 30.13 -21.89
C ARG A 66 -8.70 29.19 -23.06
N CYS A 67 -8.72 27.88 -22.82
CA CYS A 67 -8.49 26.87 -23.84
C CYS A 67 -9.69 26.65 -24.77
N GLU A 68 -10.92 26.86 -24.31
CA GLU A 68 -12.11 26.85 -25.16
C GLU A 68 -12.12 28.00 -26.18
N ALA A 69 -11.56 29.16 -25.81
CA ALA A 69 -11.48 30.32 -26.69
C ALA A 69 -10.35 30.24 -27.74
N ASP A 70 -9.34 29.40 -27.53
CA ASP A 70 -8.19 29.24 -28.45
C ASP A 70 -7.87 27.75 -28.68
N PRO A 71 -8.16 27.21 -29.88
CA PRO A 71 -7.86 25.82 -30.24
C PRO A 71 -6.38 25.42 -30.13
N ASN A 72 -5.47 26.38 -30.20
CA ASN A 72 -4.02 26.14 -30.10
C ASN A 72 -3.52 26.16 -28.65
N ALA A 73 -4.31 26.70 -27.73
CA ALA A 73 -3.96 26.70 -26.32
C ALA A 73 -4.00 25.26 -25.77
N ARG A 74 -3.11 24.96 -24.81
CA ARG A 74 -3.03 23.65 -24.16
C ARG A 74 -3.27 23.78 -22.66
N LEU A 75 -4.09 22.87 -22.13
CA LEU A 75 -4.35 22.75 -20.70
C LEU A 75 -3.09 22.28 -19.97
N ARG A 76 -2.86 22.81 -18.77
CA ARG A 76 -1.76 22.37 -17.92
C ARG A 76 -2.29 21.91 -16.58
N ILE A 77 -1.86 20.73 -16.16
CA ILE A 77 -2.21 20.22 -14.84
C ILE A 77 -1.56 21.10 -13.77
N LEU A 78 -2.35 21.49 -12.78
CA LEU A 78 -1.87 22.19 -11.60
C LEU A 78 -0.93 21.25 -10.83
N ALA A 79 0.18 21.79 -10.34
CA ALA A 79 1.03 21.06 -9.41
C ALA A 79 0.22 20.80 -8.14
N SER A 80 -0.22 19.55 -7.95
CA SER A 80 -0.98 19.16 -6.77
C SER A 80 -0.16 19.47 -5.51
N ALA A 81 -0.74 20.26 -4.60
CA ALA A 81 -0.16 20.51 -3.27
C ALA A 81 -0.28 19.28 -2.34
N VAL A 82 -0.95 18.21 -2.78
CA VAL A 82 -1.14 17.00 -1.97
C VAL A 82 -0.01 16.01 -2.29
N PRO A 83 0.92 15.77 -1.35
CA PRO A 83 1.98 14.80 -1.56
C PRO A 83 1.36 13.42 -1.77
N ALA A 84 1.82 12.72 -2.82
CA ALA A 84 1.39 11.36 -3.13
C ALA A 84 1.47 10.50 -1.86
N THR A 85 0.34 9.90 -1.47
CA THR A 85 0.31 9.00 -0.32
C THR A 85 1.29 7.86 -0.59
N LYS A 86 2.27 7.69 0.29
CA LYS A 86 3.21 6.58 0.19
C LYS A 86 2.39 5.30 0.14
N LYS A 87 2.48 4.55 -0.97
CA LYS A 87 1.83 3.24 -1.11
C LYS A 87 2.19 2.42 0.12
N THR A 88 1.19 2.04 0.91
CA THR A 88 1.40 1.10 2.01
C THR A 88 1.93 -0.18 1.39
N ARG A 89 3.06 -0.68 1.90
CA ARG A 89 3.58 -1.98 1.46
C ARG A 89 2.47 -3.00 1.71
N GLY A 90 1.91 -3.56 0.64
CA GLY A 90 0.89 -4.61 0.73
C GLY A 90 1.42 -5.82 1.52
N GLY A 91 0.52 -6.66 2.02
CA GLY A 91 0.89 -7.88 2.73
C GLY A 91 1.83 -8.74 1.88
N ARG A 92 2.99 -9.12 2.43
CA ARG A 92 3.93 -10.00 1.72
C ARG A 92 3.33 -11.39 1.62
N TYR A 93 3.17 -11.88 0.39
CA TYR A 93 2.80 -13.28 0.17
C TYR A 93 3.88 -14.19 0.75
N THR A 94 3.52 -15.05 1.71
CA THR A 94 4.42 -16.11 2.17
C THR A 94 4.16 -17.39 1.38
N PRO A 95 5.18 -17.94 0.70
CA PRO A 95 5.08 -19.19 -0.05
C PRO A 95 4.54 -20.34 0.81
N VAL A 96 3.81 -21.27 0.19
CA VAL A 96 3.18 -22.42 0.87
C VAL A 96 4.19 -23.24 1.68
N ALA A 97 5.39 -23.48 1.12
CA ALA A 97 6.46 -24.22 1.79
C ALA A 97 6.84 -23.62 3.16
N LYS A 98 6.82 -22.28 3.27
CA LYS A 98 7.18 -21.56 4.50
C LYS A 98 6.02 -21.36 5.47
N ARG A 99 4.81 -21.82 5.14
CA ARG A 99 3.64 -21.66 6.05
C ARG A 99 3.75 -22.53 7.28
N ASN A 100 4.40 -23.69 7.16
CA ASN A 100 4.65 -24.61 8.26
C ASN A 100 5.66 -24.05 9.29
N ASP A 101 6.53 -23.12 8.88
CA ASP A 101 7.52 -22.46 9.75
C ASP A 101 6.92 -21.28 10.54
N ARG A 102 5.69 -20.85 10.23
CA ARG A 102 5.07 -19.70 10.90
C ARG A 102 4.79 -19.94 12.39
N PRO A 103 4.26 -21.10 12.82
CA PRO A 103 4.07 -21.37 14.25
C PRO A 103 5.39 -21.30 15.04
N ASP A 104 6.49 -21.77 14.46
CA ASP A 104 7.84 -21.71 15.03
C ASP A 104 8.31 -20.26 15.24
N ALA A 105 8.13 -19.43 14.22
CA ALA A 105 8.41 -18.00 14.29
C ALA A 105 7.52 -17.26 15.30
N ILE A 106 6.23 -17.59 15.36
CA ILE A 106 5.30 -17.01 16.35
C ILE A 106 5.78 -17.37 17.76
N ALA A 107 6.10 -18.64 18.01
CA ALA A 107 6.58 -19.09 19.31
C ALA A 107 7.90 -18.39 19.71
N PHE A 108 8.81 -18.20 18.76
CA PHE A 108 10.04 -17.44 18.97
C PHE A 108 9.77 -15.99 19.36
N LEU A 109 8.91 -15.28 18.62
CA LEU A 109 8.61 -13.88 18.91
C LEU A 109 7.85 -13.71 20.24
N LEU A 110 6.92 -14.59 20.56
CA LEU A 110 6.21 -14.58 21.85
C LEU A 110 7.16 -14.81 23.03
N ARG A 111 8.21 -15.64 22.85
CA ARG A 111 9.20 -15.94 23.88
C ARG A 111 10.21 -14.80 24.08
N ASN A 112 10.78 -14.30 22.99
CA ASN A 112 11.91 -13.36 23.05
C ASN A 112 11.48 -11.88 23.02
N TYR A 113 10.31 -11.59 22.46
CA TYR A 113 9.79 -10.23 22.31
C TYR A 113 8.33 -10.12 22.79
N PRO A 114 8.06 -10.37 24.09
CA PRO A 114 6.71 -10.31 24.65
C PRO A 114 6.04 -8.94 24.53
N GLN A 115 6.83 -7.87 24.29
CA GLN A 115 6.33 -6.52 24.03
C GLN A 115 5.62 -6.37 22.67
N LEU A 116 5.83 -7.29 21.72
CA LEU A 116 5.18 -7.21 20.40
C LEU A 116 3.67 -7.48 20.53
N SER A 117 2.85 -6.59 19.97
CA SER A 117 1.40 -6.81 19.93
C SER A 117 1.02 -7.81 18.84
N GLU A 118 -0.13 -8.46 18.99
CA GLU A 118 -0.65 -9.39 17.97
C GLU A 118 -0.83 -8.71 16.60
N LEU A 119 -1.13 -7.41 16.59
CA LEU A 119 -1.21 -6.62 15.35
C LEU A 119 0.16 -6.50 14.69
N GLN A 120 1.23 -6.28 15.47
CA GLN A 120 2.59 -6.22 14.96
C GLN A 120 3.04 -7.60 14.44
N LEU A 121 2.76 -8.67 15.19
CA LEU A 121 3.06 -10.06 14.77
C LEU A 121 2.31 -10.46 13.49
N SER A 122 1.02 -10.12 13.39
CA SER A 122 0.18 -10.40 12.22
C SER A 122 0.72 -9.71 10.96
N LYS A 123 1.12 -8.44 11.06
CA LYS A 123 1.73 -7.69 9.96
C LYS A 123 3.12 -8.21 9.58
N LEU A 124 3.93 -8.57 10.57
CA LEU A 124 5.32 -9.01 10.36
C LEU A 124 5.40 -10.40 9.70
N LEU A 125 4.58 -11.34 10.16
CA LEU A 125 4.60 -12.74 9.70
C LEU A 125 3.50 -13.07 8.67
N GLY A 126 2.62 -12.12 8.37
CA GLY A 126 1.49 -12.31 7.45
C GLY A 126 0.46 -13.34 7.94
N THR A 127 0.31 -13.49 9.26
CA THR A 127 -0.56 -14.49 9.92
C THR A 127 -1.82 -13.85 10.52
N THR A 128 -2.81 -14.65 10.94
CA THR A 128 -4.01 -14.16 11.62
C THR A 128 -3.83 -14.09 13.13
N LYS A 129 -4.62 -13.25 13.80
CA LYS A 129 -4.65 -13.14 15.27
C LYS A 129 -5.02 -14.48 15.91
N GLU A 130 -5.97 -15.19 15.32
CA GLU A 130 -6.40 -16.52 15.78
C GLU A 130 -5.24 -17.52 15.78
N THR A 131 -4.41 -17.55 14.73
CA THR A 131 -3.22 -18.43 14.71
C THR A 131 -2.23 -18.04 15.81
N ILE A 132 -2.00 -16.75 16.04
CA ILE A 132 -1.11 -16.28 17.12
C ILE A 132 -1.63 -16.74 18.48
N GLN A 133 -2.92 -16.59 18.73
CA GLN A 133 -3.57 -17.04 19.96
C GLN A 133 -3.46 -18.55 20.15
N LYS A 134 -3.73 -19.36 19.10
CA LYS A 134 -3.58 -20.81 19.15
C LYS A 134 -2.16 -21.27 19.49
N VAL A 135 -1.14 -20.58 18.97
CA VAL A 135 0.25 -20.88 19.31
C VAL A 135 0.56 -20.48 20.75
N ARG A 136 0.07 -19.31 21.21
CA ARG A 136 0.22 -18.86 22.60
C ARG A 136 -0.39 -19.81 23.61
N GLU A 137 -1.59 -20.31 23.30
CA GLU A 137 -2.37 -21.23 24.15
C GLU A 137 -1.98 -22.69 23.98
N ARG A 138 -1.02 -23.00 23.09
CA ARG A 138 -0.66 -24.39 22.71
C ARG A 138 -1.83 -25.22 22.19
N SER A 139 -2.84 -24.57 21.61
CA SER A 139 -4.04 -25.19 21.01
C SER A 139 -3.94 -25.32 19.48
N HIS A 140 -2.80 -24.93 18.89
CA HIS A 140 -2.51 -25.19 17.48
C HIS A 140 -2.37 -26.70 17.22
N TRP A 141 -2.90 -27.21 16.11
CA TRP A 141 -2.86 -28.65 15.79
C TRP A 141 -1.44 -29.25 15.79
N ASN A 142 -0.44 -28.45 15.39
CA ASN A 142 0.97 -28.85 15.38
C ASN A 142 1.73 -28.50 16.66
N SER A 143 1.06 -28.08 17.74
CA SER A 143 1.71 -27.58 18.95
C SER A 143 2.82 -28.48 19.53
N PRO A 144 2.72 -29.82 19.50
CA PRO A 144 3.79 -30.69 19.99
C PRO A 144 5.12 -30.56 19.24
N ASN A 145 5.07 -30.16 17.96
CA ASN A 145 6.26 -30.09 17.10
C ASN A 145 6.79 -28.65 16.92
N ILE A 146 6.14 -27.65 17.52
CA ILE A 146 6.56 -26.25 17.38
C ILE A 146 7.91 -26.03 18.07
N LYS A 147 8.89 -25.59 17.31
CA LYS A 147 10.22 -25.22 17.81
C LYS A 147 10.44 -23.72 17.65
N PRO A 148 10.69 -22.94 18.71
CA PRO A 148 10.93 -21.51 18.58
C PRO A 148 12.17 -21.23 17.70
N ARG A 149 11.98 -20.71 16.48
CA ARG A 149 13.05 -20.35 15.53
C ARG A 149 12.91 -18.91 15.04
N ASP A 150 14.03 -18.25 14.76
CA ASP A 150 14.04 -16.84 14.36
C ASP A 150 13.32 -16.63 13.01
N PRO A 151 12.32 -15.73 12.91
CA PRO A 151 11.63 -15.42 11.67
C PRO A 151 12.52 -14.83 10.56
N VAL A 152 13.65 -14.22 10.89
CA VAL A 152 14.63 -13.70 9.93
C VAL A 152 15.41 -14.86 9.32
N ILE A 153 15.85 -15.83 10.14
CA ILE A 153 16.57 -17.04 9.67
C ILE A 153 15.66 -17.90 8.80
N LEU A 154 14.38 -18.05 9.20
CA LEU A 154 13.36 -18.72 8.40
C LEU A 154 13.00 -17.95 7.11
N GLY A 155 13.49 -16.72 6.96
CA GLY A 155 13.20 -15.83 5.84
C GLY A 155 11.73 -15.49 5.70
N LEU A 156 11.03 -15.33 6.82
CA LEU A 156 9.63 -14.87 6.93
C LEU A 156 9.56 -13.34 6.99
N CYS A 157 10.56 -12.69 7.58
CA CYS A 157 10.70 -11.24 7.61
C CYS A 157 12.17 -10.82 7.40
N LYS A 158 12.41 -9.53 7.12
CA LYS A 158 13.77 -8.98 7.06
C LYS A 158 14.18 -8.48 8.45
N GLN A 159 15.48 -8.47 8.73
CA GLN A 159 16.02 -7.91 9.97
C GLN A 159 15.54 -6.46 10.20
N SER A 160 15.50 -5.65 9.14
CA SER A 160 15.01 -4.27 9.21
C SER A 160 13.55 -4.19 9.68
N ASP A 161 12.69 -5.09 9.20
CA ASP A 161 11.26 -5.11 9.52
C ASP A 161 11.06 -5.56 10.98
N LEU A 162 11.86 -6.52 11.46
CA LEU A 162 11.85 -6.96 12.86
C LEU A 162 12.31 -5.85 13.81
N ASN A 163 13.44 -5.19 13.50
CA ASN A 163 13.96 -4.08 14.30
C ASN A 163 12.97 -2.92 14.39
N GLU A 164 12.30 -2.59 13.28
CA GLU A 164 11.26 -1.55 13.26
C GLU A 164 10.08 -1.92 14.16
N ALA A 165 9.60 -3.16 14.10
CA ALA A 165 8.50 -3.64 14.95
C ALA A 165 8.87 -3.59 16.44
N ILE A 166 10.10 -3.96 16.79
CA ILE A 166 10.61 -3.90 18.16
C ILE A 166 10.72 -2.45 18.63
N SER A 167 11.29 -1.55 17.82
CA SER A 167 11.39 -0.12 18.16
C SER A 167 10.01 0.47 18.45
N GLN A 168 9.03 0.23 17.57
CA GLN A 168 7.66 0.71 17.76
C GLN A 168 7.00 0.13 19.02
N ALA A 169 7.30 -1.14 19.36
CA ALA A 169 6.79 -1.75 20.58
C ALA A 169 7.45 -1.14 21.83
N ASN A 170 8.74 -0.86 21.80
CA ASN A 170 9.46 -0.21 22.88
C ASN A 170 8.97 1.22 23.10
N ASP A 171 8.78 2.00 22.02
CA ASP A 171 8.23 3.35 22.09
C ASP A 171 6.82 3.36 22.71
N ARG A 172 6.01 2.35 22.39
CA ARG A 172 4.69 2.17 23.01
C ARG A 172 4.80 1.91 24.50
N LEU A 173 5.69 1.01 24.93
CA LEU A 173 5.92 0.73 26.35
C LEU A 173 6.43 1.96 27.11
N LEU A 174 7.34 2.74 26.52
CA LEU A 174 7.85 3.98 27.12
C LEU A 174 6.73 5.00 27.33
N LYS A 175 5.83 5.16 26.35
CA LYS A 175 4.64 6.02 26.48
C LYS A 175 3.68 5.53 27.56
N GLU A 176 3.59 4.23 27.76
CA GLU A 176 2.78 3.58 28.80
C GLU A 176 3.49 3.55 30.18
N GLY A 177 4.71 4.08 30.29
CA GLY A 177 5.51 4.07 31.53
C GLY A 177 6.00 2.68 31.96
N ARG A 178 6.01 1.71 31.03
CA ARG A 178 6.45 0.33 31.28
C ARG A 178 7.92 0.15 30.92
N GLN A 179 8.62 -0.68 31.69
CA GLN A 179 10.03 -1.00 31.42
C GLN A 179 10.17 -1.79 30.12
N VAL A 180 11.08 -1.35 29.26
CA VAL A 180 11.43 -2.07 28.04
C VAL A 180 12.19 -3.35 28.43
N PRO A 181 11.76 -4.54 27.97
CA PRO A 181 12.50 -5.77 28.23
C PRO A 181 13.93 -5.68 27.66
N PRO A 182 14.94 -6.20 28.37
CA PRO A 182 16.29 -6.25 27.82
C PRO A 182 16.30 -7.05 26.52
N PRO A 183 17.14 -6.67 25.54
CA PRO A 183 17.25 -7.43 24.30
C PRO A 183 17.63 -8.88 24.61
N PRO A 184 17.08 -9.86 23.87
CA PRO A 184 17.47 -11.25 24.05
C PRO A 184 18.97 -11.41 23.82
N PRO A 185 19.64 -12.32 24.55
CA PRO A 185 21.05 -12.60 24.32
C PRO A 185 21.27 -13.02 22.85
N PRO A 186 22.45 -12.71 22.27
CA PRO A 186 22.77 -13.14 20.91
C PRO A 186 22.63 -14.66 20.81
N MET A 187 21.88 -15.14 19.83
CA MET A 187 21.71 -16.58 19.59
C MET A 187 23.08 -17.19 19.27
N THR A 188 23.53 -18.12 20.12
CA THR A 188 24.70 -18.94 19.86
C THR A 188 24.37 -19.98 18.79
N GLU A 189 25.34 -20.36 17.95
CA GLU A 189 25.16 -21.30 16.81
C GLU A 189 24.50 -22.64 17.19
N HIS A 190 24.48 -23.00 18.48
CA HIS A 190 23.86 -24.21 19.01
C HIS A 190 22.32 -24.18 19.02
N ASP A 191 21.68 -23.00 19.00
CA ASP A 191 20.22 -22.85 19.01
C ASP A 191 19.58 -22.83 17.61
N ALA A 192 20.41 -22.93 16.56
CA ALA A 192 19.98 -22.83 15.16
C ALA A 192 19.57 -24.17 14.51
N ALA A 193 19.76 -25.29 15.22
CA ALA A 193 19.55 -26.67 14.75
C ALA A 193 18.16 -27.25 15.10
#